data_AF-G2EEY0-F1
#
_entry.id   AF-G2EEY0-F1
#
_cell.length_a   1.000
_cell.length_b   1.000
_cell.length_c   1.000
_cell.angle_alpha   90.00
_cell.angle_beta   90.00
_cell.angle_gamma   90.00
#
_symmetry.space_group_name_H-M   'P 1'
#
loop_
_entity.id
_entity.type
_entity.pdbx_description
1 polymer ?
#
loop_
_entity_poly.entity_id
_entity_poly.type
_entity_poly.pdbx_seq_one_letter_code
_entity_poly.pdbx_strand_id
1 'polypeptide(L)' 'MKKLFSIFILTLFFAGSINAVNLNVLKIEQKEKSCEDEAWDTAQELYETFNDSFIAGDYLEFALGLCE' A
#
# COMPACT_ATOMS: atom_id res chain seq x y z
N MET A 1 -34.72 12.95 -23.86
CA MET A 1 -34.60 12.70 -22.41
C MET A 1 -34.15 11.26 -22.09
N LYS A 2 -33.03 10.77 -22.65
CA LYS A 2 -32.48 9.42 -22.34
C LYS A 2 -31.07 9.43 -21.75
N LYS A 3 -30.36 10.56 -21.82
CA LYS A 3 -28.95 10.68 -21.38
C LYS A 3 -28.78 10.95 -19.88
N LEU A 4 -29.80 11.51 -19.21
CA LEU A 4 -29.72 11.87 -17.79
C LEU A 4 -29.85 10.67 -16.83
N PHE A 5 -30.54 9.60 -17.26
CA PHE A 5 -30.68 8.39 -16.45
C PHE A 5 -29.38 7.59 -16.28
N SER A 6 -28.43 7.73 -17.21
CA SER A 6 -27.19 6.94 -17.18
C SER A 6 -26.20 7.40 -16.12
N ILE A 7 -26.21 8.68 -15.76
CA ILE A 7 -25.27 9.25 -14.78
C ILE A 7 -25.70 8.89 -13.36
N PHE A 8 -27.01 8.85 -13.10
CA PHE A 8 -27.56 8.57 -11.78
C PHE A 8 -27.35 7.12 -11.33
N ILE A 9 -27.31 6.17 -12.27
CA ILE A 9 -27.05 4.76 -11.96
C ILE A 9 -25.58 4.54 -11.63
N LEU A 10 -24.67 5.27 -12.30
CA LEU A 10 -23.24 5.15 -12.06
C LEU A 10 -22.87 5.61 -10.63
N THR A 11 -23.43 6.73 -10.17
CA THR A 11 -23.14 7.28 -8.82
C THR A 11 -23.69 6.39 -7.70
N LEU A 12 -24.85 5.75 -7.90
CA LEU A 12 -25.40 4.77 -6.96
C LEU A 12 -24.53 3.52 -6.83
N PHE A 13 -23.88 3.09 -7.92
CA PHE A 13 -22.98 1.93 -7.91
C PHE A 13 -21.72 2.21 -7.07
N PHE A 14 -21.09 3.38 -7.26
CA PHE A 14 -19.92 3.77 -6.47
C PHE A 14 -20.25 3.97 -4.99
N ALA A 15 -21.38 4.60 -4.65
CA ALA A 15 -21.80 4.78 -3.26
C ALA A 15 -22.13 3.44 -2.55
N GLY A 16 -22.69 2.47 -3.27
CA GLY A 16 -22.97 1.13 -2.75
C GLY A 16 -21.71 0.32 -2.46
N SER A 17 -20.64 0.49 -3.26
CA SER A 17 -19.37 -0.22 -3.07
C SER A 17 -18.54 0.26 -1.88
N ILE A 18 -18.70 1.50 -1.41
CA ILE A 18 -17.94 2.02 -0.26
C ILE A 18 -18.43 1.42 1.06
N ASN A 19 -19.72 1.09 1.15
CA ASN A 19 -20.32 0.46 2.32
C ASN A 19 -20.04 -1.07 2.41
N ALA A 20 -19.45 -1.65 1.36
CA ALA A 20 -19.04 -3.06 1.34
C ALA A 20 -17.52 -3.25 1.56
N VAL A 21 -16.78 -2.16 1.83
CA VAL A 21 -15.43 -2.27 2.38
C VAL A 21 -15.59 -2.67 3.84
N ASN A 22 -15.64 -3.98 4.03
CA ASN A 22 -15.71 -4.65 5.31
C ASN A 22 -14.60 -4.09 6.22
N LEU A 23 -14.98 -3.31 7.23
CA LEU A 23 -14.08 -2.75 8.25
C LEU A 23 -13.27 -3.83 9.00
N ASN A 24 -13.63 -5.13 8.87
CA ASN A 24 -12.78 -6.23 9.34
C ASN A 24 -11.59 -6.52 8.43
N VAL A 25 -11.62 -6.20 7.14
CA VAL A 25 -10.41 -6.30 6.27
C VAL A 25 -9.39 -5.23 6.67
N LEU A 26 -9.86 -4.02 7.02
CA LEU A 26 -9.02 -2.95 7.58
C LEU A 26 -8.43 -3.29 8.96
N LYS A 27 -8.96 -4.30 9.66
CA LYS A 27 -8.45 -4.75 10.97
C LYS A 27 -7.49 -5.94 10.89
N ILE A 28 -7.30 -6.57 9.73
CA ILE A 28 -6.51 -7.80 9.62
C ILE A 28 -5.01 -7.56 9.33
N GLU A 29 -4.58 -6.35 8.96
CA GLU A 29 -3.17 -6.11 8.60
C GLU A 29 -2.50 -4.95 9.33
N GLN A 30 -2.89 -4.66 10.58
CA GLN A 30 -1.90 -4.13 11.53
C GLN A 30 -1.18 -5.29 12.18
N LYS A 31 -0.53 -6.11 11.36
CA LYS A 31 0.62 -6.87 11.85
C LYS A 31 1.66 -5.80 12.16
N GLU A 32 2.05 -5.65 13.42
CA GLU A 32 3.21 -4.83 13.77
C GLU A 32 4.35 -5.32 12.87
N LYS A 33 4.70 -4.49 11.90
CA LYS A 33 5.80 -4.76 10.99
C LYS A 33 7.06 -4.64 11.83
N SER A 34 7.93 -5.65 11.79
CA SER A 34 9.21 -5.55 12.49
C SER A 34 10.06 -4.44 11.88
N CYS A 35 11.01 -3.90 12.64
CA CYS A 35 11.94 -2.88 12.12
C CYS A 35 12.69 -3.43 10.89
N GLU A 36 13.02 -4.72 10.93
CA GLU A 36 13.69 -5.46 9.87
C GLU A 36 12.79 -5.65 8.64
N ASP A 37 11.49 -5.93 8.84
CA ASP A 37 10.52 -6.00 7.74
C ASP A 37 10.33 -4.61 7.07
N GLU A 38 10.35 -3.53 7.85
CA GLU A 38 10.27 -2.17 7.31
C GLU A 38 11.53 -1.81 6.52
N ALA A 39 12.71 -2.13 7.07
CA ALA A 39 14.00 -1.93 6.41
C ALA A 39 14.08 -2.68 5.07
N TRP A 40 13.61 -3.93 5.03
CA TRP A 40 13.57 -4.73 3.81
C TRP A 40 12.65 -4.15 2.74
N ASP A 41 11.44 -3.75 3.12
CA ASP A 41 10.47 -3.22 2.17
C ASP A 41 10.94 -1.89 1.57
N THR A 42 11.57 -1.01 2.36
CA THR A 42 12.13 0.25 1.84
C THR A 42 13.35 -0.01 0.95
N ALA A 43 14.21 -0.97 1.28
CA ALA A 43 15.31 -1.36 0.40
C ALA A 43 14.79 -1.90 -0.95
N GLN A 44 13.72 -2.69 -0.93
CA GLN A 44 13.08 -3.18 -2.14
C GLN A 44 12.50 -2.03 -2.97
N GLU A 45 11.81 -1.06 -2.36
CA GLU A 45 11.28 0.11 -3.06
C GLU A 45 12.39 0.95 -3.71
N LEU A 46 13.52 1.11 -3.02
CA LEU A 46 14.71 1.79 -3.57
C LEU A 46 15.25 1.03 -4.79
N TYR A 47 15.33 -0.29 -4.72
CA TYR A 47 15.75 -1.11 -5.85
C TYR A 47 14.78 -0.95 -7.03
N GLU A 48 13.47 -1.02 -6.81
CA GLU A 48 12.46 -0.87 -7.86
C GLU A 48 12.45 0.54 -8.47
N THR A 49 12.75 1.57 -7.68
CA THR A 49 12.74 2.98 -8.10
C THR A 49 14.00 3.37 -8.87
N PHE A 50 15.16 2.97 -8.35
CA PHE A 50 16.45 3.37 -8.92
C PHE A 50 17.06 2.30 -9.84
N ASN A 51 16.52 1.08 -9.82
CA ASN A 51 17.08 -0.10 -10.47
C ASN A 51 18.56 -0.31 -10.11
N ASP A 52 18.89 0.00 -8.86
CA ASP A 52 20.25 0.01 -8.32
C ASP A 52 20.32 -0.83 -7.05
N SER A 53 20.93 -2.02 -7.17
CA SER A 53 21.11 -2.95 -6.06
C SER A 53 22.14 -2.48 -5.04
N PHE A 54 23.06 -1.59 -5.41
CA PHE A 54 24.08 -1.08 -4.50
C PHE A 54 23.44 -0.11 -3.50
N ILE A 55 22.69 0.87 -3.97
CA ILE A 55 22.00 1.84 -3.11
C ILE A 55 20.98 1.15 -2.20
N ALA A 56 20.22 0.19 -2.74
CA ALA A 56 19.27 -0.59 -1.95
C ALA A 56 19.96 -1.42 -0.87
N GLY A 57 21.10 -2.05 -1.19
CA GLY A 57 21.91 -2.81 -0.25
C GLY A 57 22.50 -1.95 0.88
N ASP A 58 23.13 -0.82 0.53
CA ASP A 58 23.70 0.12 1.50
C ASP A 58 22.63 0.66 2.46
N TYR A 59 21.44 0.99 1.94
CA TYR A 59 20.31 1.41 2.77
C TYR A 59 19.86 0.29 3.72
N LEU A 60 19.74 -0.94 3.23
CA LEU A 60 19.31 -2.08 4.04
C LEU A 60 20.28 -2.34 5.19
N GLU A 61 21.59 -2.36 4.92
CA GLU A 61 22.61 -2.56 5.96
C GLU A 61 22.56 -1.46 7.02
N PHE A 62 22.43 -0.20 6.58
CA PHE A 62 22.27 0.93 7.50
C PHE A 62 21.01 0.82 8.35
N ALA A 63 19.87 0.53 7.73
CA ALA A 63 18.57 0.44 8.41
C ALA A 63 18.54 -0.72 9.42
N LEU A 64 19.04 -1.91 9.05
CA LEU A 64 19.16 -3.04 9.97
C LEU A 64 20.10 -2.74 11.15
N GLY A 65 21.17 -1.99 10.92
CA GLY A 65 22.06 -1.53 12.00
C GLY A 65 21.41 -0.55 12.98
N LEU A 66 20.27 0.07 12.62
CA LEU A 66 19.48 0.91 13.52
C LEU A 66 18.37 0.15 14.27
N CYS A 67 18.13 -1.11 13.91
CA CYS A 67 17.11 -1.95 14.55
C CYS A 67 17.63 -2.67 15.82
N GLU A 68 18.94 -2.62 16.10
CA GLU A 68 19.58 -3.21 17.31
C GLU A 68 19.49 -2.33 18.57
#